data_AF-A0AAD6UP68-F1
#
_entry.id   AF-A0AAD6UP68-F1
#
_cell.length_a   1.000
_cell.length_b   1.000
_cell.length_c   1.000
_cell.angle_alpha   90.00
_cell.angle_beta   90.00
_cell.angle_gamma   90.00
#
_symmetry.space_group_name_H-M   'P 1'
#
loop_
_entity.id
_entity.type
_entity.pdbx_description
1 polymer ?
#
loop_
_entity_poly.entity_id
_entity_poly.type
_entity_poly.pdbx_seq_one_letter_code
_entity_poly.pdbx_strand_id
1 'polypeptide(L)'
;QLRTGLEEVQTAILRQQALLSKLHRKQQELEQRLIRVGCPVLTLPNELVSRIFVDCLPDHGRVCPSRSTAPLLLAQICRCWRDIALETCQLW
;
A
#
# COMPACT_ATOMS: atom_id res chain seq x y z
N GLN A 1 -37.51 27.70 -28.16
CA GLN A 1 -36.11 28.15 -28.30
C GLN A 1 -35.32 27.93 -27.02
N LEU A 2 -35.69 28.53 -25.88
CA LEU A 2 -34.97 28.34 -24.60
C LEU A 2 -34.95 26.88 -24.09
N ARG A 3 -36.05 26.15 -24.25
CA ARG A 3 -36.17 24.75 -23.80
C ARG A 3 -35.25 23.81 -24.58
N THR A 4 -35.16 24.01 -25.89
CA THR A 4 -34.28 23.26 -26.80
C THR A 4 -32.80 23.53 -26.48
N GLY A 5 -32.43 24.78 -26.22
CA GLY A 5 -31.07 25.12 -25.79
C GLY A 5 -30.69 24.53 -24.42
N LEU A 6 -31.65 24.41 -23.50
CA LEU A 6 -31.43 23.74 -22.22
C LEU A 6 -31.18 22.23 -22.41
N GLU A 7 -31.96 21.57 -23.28
CA GLU A 7 -31.79 20.15 -23.60
C GLU A 7 -30.43 19.85 -24.27
N GLU A 8 -29.96 20.73 -25.15
CA GLU A 8 -28.64 20.63 -25.77
C GLU A 8 -27.52 20.70 -24.72
N VAL A 9 -27.58 21.68 -23.82
CA VAL A 9 -26.59 21.83 -22.74
C VAL A 9 -26.64 20.64 -21.78
N GLN A 10 -27.83 20.15 -21.43
CA GLN A 10 -28.00 18.98 -20.57
C GLN A 10 -27.36 17.74 -21.20
N THR A 11 -27.55 17.56 -22.50
CA THR A 11 -26.98 16.44 -23.26
C THR A 11 -25.45 16.53 -23.31
N ALA A 12 -24.90 17.73 -23.49
CA ALA A 12 -23.46 17.95 -23.43
C ALA A 12 -22.89 17.58 -22.04
N ILE A 13 -23.50 18.08 -20.97
CA ILE A 13 -23.09 17.79 -19.58
C ILE A 13 -23.06 16.28 -19.33
N LEU A 14 -24.12 15.56 -19.72
CA LEU A 14 -24.19 14.10 -19.58
C LEU A 14 -23.08 13.39 -20.35
N ARG A 15 -22.79 13.84 -21.58
CA ARG A 15 -21.69 13.30 -22.39
C ARG A 15 -20.33 13.51 -21.73
N GLN A 16 -20.11 14.68 -21.16
CA GLN A 16 -18.86 15.02 -20.47
C GLN A 16 -18.72 14.24 -19.16
N GLN A 17 -19.80 14.07 -18.40
CA GLN A 17 -19.81 13.22 -17.20
C GLN A 17 -19.49 11.76 -17.54
N ALA A 18 -20.00 11.22 -18.66
CA ALA A 18 -19.67 9.87 -19.12
C ALA A 18 -18.19 9.71 -19.50
N LEU A 19 -17.57 10.75 -20.06
CA LEU A 19 -16.13 10.73 -20.34
C LEU A 19 -15.32 10.79 -19.04
N LEU A 20 -15.69 11.66 -18.10
CA LEU A 20 -15.02 11.78 -16.81
C LEU A 20 -15.11 10.49 -15.99
N SER A 21 -16.26 9.80 -16.00
CA SER A 21 -16.39 8.52 -15.30
C SER A 21 -15.50 7.44 -15.91
N LYS A 22 -15.37 7.41 -17.24
CA LYS A 22 -14.44 6.50 -17.93
C LYS A 22 -12.98 6.78 -17.55
N LEU A 23 -12.57 8.05 -17.47
CA LEU A 23 -11.21 8.41 -17.09
C LEU A 23 -10.93 8.08 -15.62
N HIS A 24 -11.85 8.39 -14.70
CA HIS A 24 -11.73 8.01 -13.30
C HIS A 24 -11.62 6.48 -13.13
N ARG A 25 -12.38 5.70 -13.90
CA ARG A 25 -12.27 4.24 -13.87
C ARG A 25 -10.86 3.77 -14.25
N LYS A 26 -10.29 4.36 -15.30
CA LYS A 26 -8.93 4.04 -15.76
C LYS A 26 -7.87 4.50 -14.75
N GLN A 27 -8.06 5.66 -14.12
CA GLN A 27 -7.20 6.14 -13.05
C GLN A 27 -7.20 5.13 -11.89
N GLN A 28 -8.38 4.72 -11.41
CA GLN A 28 -8.52 3.77 -10.31
C GLN A 28 -7.88 2.41 -10.66
N GLU A 29 -8.03 1.93 -11.89
CA GLU A 29 -7.38 0.70 -12.36
C GLU A 29 -5.85 0.82 -12.31
N LEU A 30 -5.29 1.93 -12.78
CA LEU A 30 -3.85 2.17 -12.78
C LEU A 30 -3.30 2.34 -11.35
N GLU A 31 -4.01 3.04 -10.47
CA GLU A 31 -3.65 3.17 -9.06
C GLU A 31 -3.61 1.80 -8.36
N GLN A 32 -4.61 0.94 -8.59
CA GLN A 32 -4.62 -0.43 -8.05
C GLN A 32 -3.47 -1.29 -8.60
N ARG A 33 -3.11 -1.12 -9.87
CA ARG A 33 -1.94 -1.80 -10.44
C ARG A 33 -0.64 -1.28 -9.82
N LEU A 34 -0.54 0.03 -9.60
CA LEU A 34 0.63 0.64 -8.99
C LEU A 34 0.81 0.20 -7.53
N ILE A 35 -0.27 0.06 -6.75
CA ILE A 35 -0.20 -0.48 -5.38
C ILE A 35 0.42 -1.89 -5.37
N ARG A 36 0.09 -2.74 -6.36
CA ARG A 36 0.66 -4.09 -6.47
C ARG A 36 2.14 -4.10 -6.86
N VAL A 37 2.63 -3.06 -7.55
CA VAL A 37 4.01 -2.98 -8.06
C VAL A 37 4.91 -2.14 -7.14
N GLY A 38 4.35 -1.13 -6.48
CA GLY A 38 5.10 -0.03 -5.86
C GLY A 38 5.77 -0.38 -4.54
N CYS A 39 5.35 -1.44 -3.84
CA CYS A 39 6.00 -1.87 -2.62
C CYS A 39 5.64 -3.32 -2.25
N PRO A 40 6.43 -4.32 -2.66
CA PRO A 40 6.27 -5.71 -2.20
C PRO A 40 6.26 -5.81 -0.67
N VAL A 41 7.02 -4.93 -0.02
CA VAL A 41 7.11 -4.79 1.43
C VAL A 41 5.75 -4.48 2.10
N LEU A 42 4.80 -3.88 1.37
CA LEU A 42 3.46 -3.55 1.84
C LEU A 42 2.40 -4.60 1.45
N THR A 43 2.77 -5.60 0.65
CA THR A 43 1.86 -6.67 0.19
C THR A 43 2.21 -8.04 0.76
N LEU A 44 3.32 -8.15 1.50
CA LEU A 44 3.67 -9.37 2.21
C LEU A 44 2.67 -9.64 3.35
N PRO A 45 2.16 -10.88 3.48
CA PRO A 45 1.43 -11.31 4.67
C PRO A 45 2.27 -11.10 5.95
N ASN A 46 1.59 -10.78 7.05
CA ASN A 46 2.24 -10.50 8.34
C ASN A 46 3.13 -11.66 8.79
N GLU A 47 2.74 -12.91 8.51
CA GLU A 47 3.48 -14.12 8.88
C GLU A 47 4.83 -14.20 8.16
N LEU A 48 4.89 -13.79 6.90
CA LEU A 48 6.15 -13.76 6.13
C LEU A 48 7.05 -12.63 6.63
N VAL A 49 6.47 -11.48 6.97
CA VAL A 49 7.23 -10.38 7.56
C VAL A 49 7.82 -10.82 8.91
N SER A 50 7.01 -11.37 9.83
CA SER A 50 7.50 -11.95 11.10
C SER A 50 8.60 -12.98 10.88
N ARG A 51 8.46 -13.84 9.86
CA ARG A 51 9.49 -14.84 9.53
C ARG A 51 10.81 -14.18 9.11
N ILE A 52 10.77 -13.14 8.28
CA ILE A 52 11.96 -12.35 7.90
C ILE A 52 12.63 -11.76 9.15
N PHE A 53 11.85 -11.21 10.09
CA PHE A 53 12.37 -10.68 11.35
C PHE A 53 13.12 -11.77 12.16
N VAL A 54 12.54 -12.95 12.29
CA VAL A 54 13.12 -14.09 13.03
C VAL A 54 14.37 -14.63 12.34
N ASP A 55 14.34 -14.79 11.02
CA ASP A 55 15.49 -15.29 10.25
C ASP A 55 16.67 -14.30 10.23
N CYS A 56 16.46 -13.03 10.63
CA CYS A 56 17.55 -12.07 10.85
C CYS A 56 18.25 -12.23 12.21
N LEU A 57 17.72 -13.05 13.11
CA LEU A 57 18.33 -13.29 14.41
C LEU A 57 19.58 -14.18 14.26
N PRO A 58 20.65 -13.91 15.03
CA PRO A 58 21.82 -14.79 15.06
C PRO A 58 21.52 -16.16 15.67
N ASP A 59 22.00 -17.23 15.02
CA ASP A 59 21.84 -18.64 15.46
C ASP A 59 22.38 -18.91 16.87
N HIS A 60 23.35 -18.11 17.32
CA HIS A 60 24.05 -18.25 18.60
C HIS A 60 23.29 -17.60 19.76
N GLY A 61 22.08 -17.06 19.53
CA GLY A 61 21.15 -16.61 20.56
C GLY A 61 21.56 -15.34 21.31
N ARG A 62 22.68 -14.71 20.94
CA ARG A 62 23.16 -13.47 21.55
C ARG A 62 22.87 -12.29 20.63
N VAL A 63 21.82 -11.56 20.93
CA VAL A 63 21.42 -10.37 20.17
C VAL A 63 21.75 -9.13 20.98
N CYS A 64 22.54 -8.22 20.41
CA CYS A 64 22.63 -6.86 20.92
C CYS A 64 21.66 -6.00 20.09
N PRO A 65 20.56 -5.51 20.68
CA PRO A 65 19.59 -4.72 19.92
C PRO A 65 20.22 -3.41 19.46
N SER A 66 20.32 -3.23 18.14
CA SER A 66 20.79 -1.99 17.53
C SER A 66 19.84 -1.51 16.45
N ARG A 67 19.57 -0.21 16.41
CA ARG A 67 18.78 0.43 15.34
C ARG A 67 19.47 0.34 13.97
N SER A 68 20.78 0.11 13.94
CA SER A 68 21.57 0.01 12.71
C SER A 68 21.69 -1.41 12.17
N THR A 69 21.17 -2.42 12.89
CA THR A 69 21.27 -3.83 12.47
C THR A 69 19.89 -4.47 12.39
N ALA A 70 19.74 -5.47 11.52
CA ALA A 70 18.57 -6.33 11.54
C ALA A 70 18.50 -7.06 12.91
N PRO A 71 17.29 -7.36 13.40
CA PRO A 71 16.00 -7.14 12.74
C PRO A 71 15.42 -5.71 12.94
N LEU A 72 15.93 -4.91 13.88
CA LEU A 72 15.39 -3.58 14.22
C LEU A 72 15.58 -2.52 13.12
N LEU A 73 16.56 -2.69 12.24
CA LEU A 73 16.70 -1.87 11.03
C LEU A 73 15.46 -1.98 10.13
N LEU A 74 14.88 -3.19 10.00
CA LEU A 74 13.72 -3.45 9.16
C LEU A 74 12.42 -2.84 9.73
N ALA A 75 12.30 -2.77 11.07
CA ALA A 75 11.17 -2.11 11.74
C ALA A 75 11.11 -0.58 11.51
N GLN A 76 12.11 0.00 10.83
CA GLN A 76 12.14 1.42 10.48
C GLN A 76 11.57 1.73 9.09
N ILE A 77 11.29 0.71 8.26
CA ILE A 77 10.79 0.89 6.88
C ILE A 77 9.42 1.56 6.86
N CYS A 78 8.45 1.03 7.61
CA CYS A 78 7.10 1.56 7.68
C CYS A 78 6.44 1.25 9.03
N ARG A 79 5.27 1.85 9.30
CA ARG A 79 4.52 1.59 10.54
C ARG A 79 4.07 0.13 10.65
N CYS A 80 3.54 -0.43 9.57
CA CYS A 80 3.08 -1.82 9.52
C CYS A 80 4.17 -2.83 9.92
N TRP A 81 5.41 -2.68 9.41
CA TRP A 81 6.53 -3.56 9.78
C TRP A 81 6.96 -3.39 11.24
N ARG A 82 6.81 -2.19 11.79
CA ARG A 82 7.07 -1.94 13.21
C ARG A 82 6.03 -2.62 14.10
N ASP A 83 4.77 -2.54 13.72
CA ASP A 83 3.67 -3.17 14.46
C ASP A 83 3.86 -4.70 14.44
N ILE A 84 4.18 -5.28 13.28
CA ILE A 84 4.50 -6.71 13.15
C ILE A 84 5.70 -7.11 14.02
N ALA A 85 6.77 -6.30 14.05
CA ALA A 85 7.92 -6.58 14.91
C ALA A 85 7.56 -6.56 16.41
N LEU A 86 6.72 -5.62 16.85
CA LEU A 86 6.25 -5.55 18.23
C LEU A 86 5.37 -6.76 18.60
N GLU A 87 4.56 -7.25 17.66
CA GLU A 87 3.70 -8.43 17.82
C GLU A 87 4.46 -9.76 17.75
N THR A 88 5.66 -9.77 17.17
CA THR A 88 6.46 -11.00 17.01
C THR A 88 7.22 -11.32 18.30
N CYS A 89 6.62 -12.14 19.18
CA CYS A 89 7.21 -12.51 20.49
C CYS A 89 8.63 -13.09 20.41
N GLN A 90 9.01 -13.76 19.31
CA GLN A 90 10.33 -14.37 19.15
C GLN A 90 11.49 -13.36 19.05
N LEU A 91 11.20 -12.06 18.91
CA LEU A 91 12.21 -10.99 18.86
C LEU A 91 12.61 -10.45 20.24
N TRP A 92 11.90 -10.85 21.31
CA TRP A 92 12.05 -10.36 22.68
C TRP A 92 12.47 -11.48 23.61
#